data_AF-A0A429E9Y4-F1
#
_entry.id   AF-A0A429E9Y4-F1
#
_cell.length_a   1.000
_cell.length_b   1.000
_cell.length_c   1.000
_cell.angle_alpha   90.00
_cell.angle_beta   90.00
_cell.angle_gamma   90.00
#
_symmetry.space_group_name_H-M   'P 1'
#
loop_
_entity.id
_entity.type
_entity.pdbx_description
1 polymer ?
#
loop_
_entity_poly.entity_id
_entity_poly.type
_entity_poly.pdbx_seq_one_letter_code
_entity_poly.pdbx_strand_id
1 'polypeptide(L)' 'MSSLGNTQLQGDCPFCGSRVFRVRPEYGTSHCFGCGAGGNAPMFEAQIGRPRENPYG' A
#
# COMPACT_ATOMS: atom_id res chain seq x y z
N MET A 1 19.78 -4.63 11.91
CA MET A 1 18.48 -3.95 11.78
C MET A 1 18.53 -3.06 10.55
N SER A 2 17.70 -3.32 9.54
CA SER A 2 17.73 -2.57 8.29
C SER A 2 17.48 -1.07 8.53
N SER A 3 18.28 -0.21 7.90
CA SER A 3 18.34 1.25 8.07
C SER A 3 17.02 2.03 7.83
N LEU A 4 15.92 1.32 7.55
CA LEU A 4 14.59 1.88 7.30
C LEU A 4 13.71 1.91 8.55
N GLY A 5 14.22 1.44 9.71
CA GLY A 5 13.45 1.21 10.94
C GLY A 5 12.73 2.43 11.54
N ASN A 6 13.00 3.65 11.06
CA ASN A 6 12.27 4.88 11.44
C ASN A 6 11.77 5.70 10.23
N THR A 7 12.09 5.27 9.00
CA THR A 7 11.80 6.07 7.81
C THR A 7 10.57 5.50 7.12
N GLN A 8 9.50 6.29 7.10
CA GLN A 8 8.32 6.00 6.29
C GLN A 8 8.72 6.01 4.81
N LEU A 9 8.47 4.90 4.10
CA LEU A 9 8.65 4.85 2.65
C LEU A 9 7.42 5.48 1.97
N GLN A 10 7.64 6.16 0.86
CA GLN A 10 6.59 6.77 0.04
C GLN A 10 6.72 6.30 -1.41
N GLY A 11 5.59 6.19 -2.11
CA GLY A 11 5.55 5.92 -3.55
C GLY A 11 4.17 6.09 -4.16
N ASP A 12 4.02 5.62 -5.39
CA ASP A 12 2.74 5.52 -6.06
C ASP A 12 1.93 4.33 -5.53
N CYS A 13 0.63 4.55 -5.30
CA CYS A 13 -0.30 3.51 -4.88
C CYS A 13 -0.52 2.52 -6.02
N PRO A 14 -0.23 1.22 -5.84
CA PRO A 14 -0.46 0.23 -6.90
C PRO A 14 -1.95 0.03 -7.20
N PHE A 15 -2.83 0.43 -6.28
CA PHE A 15 -4.27 0.28 -6.43
C PHE A 15 -4.90 1.41 -7.22
N CYS A 16 -4.44 2.66 -7.09
CA CYS A 16 -5.11 3.83 -7.70
C CYS A 16 -4.18 4.83 -8.40
N GLY A 17 -2.86 4.59 -8.41
CA GLY A 17 -1.86 5.49 -9.00
C GLY A 17 -1.59 6.76 -8.20
N SER A 18 -2.16 6.90 -7.01
CA SER A 18 -1.97 8.09 -6.18
C SER A 18 -0.59 8.13 -5.52
N ARG A 19 0.09 9.29 -5.56
CA ARG A 19 1.42 9.54 -4.95
C ARG A 19 1.43 9.67 -3.43
N VAL A 20 0.26 9.56 -2.78
CA VAL A 20 0.12 9.61 -1.33
C VAL A 20 0.02 8.22 -0.70
N PHE A 21 0.73 7.23 -1.26
CA PHE A 21 0.90 5.93 -0.63
C PHE A 21 2.11 5.91 0.29
N ARG A 22 1.94 5.37 1.50
CA ARG A 22 2.98 5.30 2.52
C ARG A 22 3.08 3.91 3.11
N VAL A 23 4.31 3.44 3.32
CA VAL A 23 4.62 2.19 4.03
C VAL A 23 5.39 2.54 5.29
N ARG A 24 5.02 1.92 6.41
CA ARG A 24 5.68 2.06 7.70
C ARG A 24 6.35 0.72 8.05
N PRO A 25 7.63 0.51 7.67
CA PRO A 25 8.31 -0.77 7.87
C PRO A 25 8.33 -1.21 9.34
N GLU A 26 8.51 -0.25 10.25
CA GLU A 26 8.50 -0.49 11.71
C GLU A 26 7.22 -1.16 12.20
N TYR A 27 6.06 -0.75 11.66
CA TYR A 27 4.75 -1.29 12.04
C TYR A 27 4.26 -2.38 11.09
N GLY A 28 5.01 -2.70 10.02
CA GLY A 28 4.58 -3.65 8.99
C GLY A 28 3.26 -3.26 8.31
N THR A 29 2.97 -1.96 8.20
CA THR A 29 1.68 -1.46 7.67
C THR A 29 1.87 -0.55 6.46
N SER A 30 0.82 -0.47 5.63
CA SER A 30 0.72 0.45 4.50
C SER A 30 -0.61 1.20 4.52
N HIS A 31 -0.63 2.40 3.93
CA HIS A 31 -1.85 3.19 3.76
C HIS A 31 -1.73 4.15 2.56
N CYS A 32 -2.77 4.20 1.73
CA CYS A 32 -2.94 5.18 0.66
C CYS A 32 -4.00 6.21 1.07
N PHE A 33 -3.59 7.46 1.21
CA PHE A 33 -4.52 8.55 1.54
C PHE A 33 -5.43 8.96 0.35
N GLY A 34 -5.18 8.43 -0.85
CA GLY A 34 -5.97 8.74 -2.05
C GLY A 34 -7.20 7.84 -2.22
N CYS A 35 -7.08 6.54 -1.92
CA CYS A 35 -8.17 5.58 -2.09
C CYS A 35 -8.50 4.77 -0.83
N GLY A 36 -7.83 5.03 0.29
CA GLY A 36 -8.06 4.34 1.56
C GLY A 36 -7.45 2.93 1.67
N ALA A 37 -6.86 2.40 0.60
CA ALA A 37 -6.22 1.08 0.61
C ALA A 37 -5.11 1.04 1.68
N GLY A 38 -5.11 0.02 2.52
CA GLY A 38 -4.13 -0.12 3.59
C GLY A 38 -4.29 -1.43 4.35
N GLY A 39 -3.35 -1.68 5.26
CA GLY A 39 -3.30 -2.92 6.04
C GLY A 39 -1.88 -3.43 6.22
N ASN A 40 -1.77 -4.65 6.74
CA ASN A 40 -0.52 -5.38 6.90
C ASN A 40 -0.09 -6.09 5.60
N ALA A 41 1.10 -6.71 5.60
CA ALA A 41 1.64 -7.38 4.42
C ALA A 41 0.71 -8.47 3.83
N PRO A 42 0.08 -9.38 4.62
CA PRO A 42 -0.88 -10.34 4.09
C PRO A 42 -2.11 -9.71 3.42
N MET A 43 -2.67 -8.65 4.01
CA MET A 43 -3.79 -7.92 3.42
C MET A 43 -3.38 -7.24 2.10
N PHE A 44 -2.16 -6.71 2.04
CA PHE A 44 -1.63 -6.10 0.83
C PHE A 44 -1.42 -7.14 -0.28
N GLU A 45 -0.84 -8.31 0.04
CA GLU A 45 -0.67 -9.43 -0.90
C GLU A 45 -2.02 -9.93 -1.44
N ALA A 46 -3.02 -10.08 -0.57
CA ALA A 46 -4.36 -10.47 -0.98
C ALA A 46 -5.04 -9.44 -1.91
N GLN A 47 -4.75 -8.15 -1.73
CA GLN A 47 -5.31 -7.07 -2.54
C GLN A 47 -4.57 -6.90 -3.89
N ILE A 48 -3.24 -7.02 -3.92
CA ILE A 48 -2.45 -6.78 -5.14
C ILE A 48 -2.65 -7.89 -6.18
N GLY A 49 -2.96 -9.11 -5.73
CA GLY A 49 -3.31 -10.25 -6.59
C GLY A 49 -4.70 -10.17 -7.21
N ARG A 50 -5.51 -9.16 -6.86
CA ARG A 50 -6.82 -8.90 -7.46
C ARG A 50 -6.74 -7.63 -8.32
N PRO A 51 -6.22 -7.72 -9.55
CA PRO A 51 -6.36 -6.61 -10.49
C PRO A 51 -7.85 -6.29 -10.60
N ARG A 52 -8.15 -4.99 -10.51
CA ARG A 52 -9.51 -4.44 -10.54
C ARG A 52 -10.41 -5.25 -11.45
N GLU A 53 -11.35 -5.97 -10.86
CA GLU A 53 -12.56 -6.39 -11.56
C GLU A 53 -13.14 -5.10 -12.12
N ASN A 54 -13.15 -4.94 -13.44
CA ASN A 54 -13.75 -3.78 -14.09
C ASN A 54 -15.24 -3.78 -13.71
N PRO A 55 -15.75 -2.81 -12.92
CA PRO A 55 -17.17 -2.76 -12.60
C PRO A 55 -18.03 -2.29 -13.79
N TYR A 56 -17.39 -1.96 -14.92
CA TYR A 56 -18.02 -1.55 -16.18
C TYR A 56 -17.69 -2.54 -17.30
N GLY A 57 -18.10 -3.80 -17.11
CA GLY A 57 -18.20 -4.76 -18.23
C GLY A 57 -19.06 -4.20 -19.37
#